data_AF-A0A966FI26-F1
#
_entry.id   AF-A0A966FI26-F1
#
_cell.length_a   1.000
_cell.length_b   1.000
_cell.length_c   1.000
_cell.angle_alpha   90.00
_cell.angle_beta   90.00
_cell.angle_gamma   90.00
#
_symmetry.space_group_name_H-M   'P 1'
#
loop_
_entity.id
_entity.type
_entity.pdbx_description
1 polymer ?
#
loop_
_entity_poly.entity_id
_entity_poly.type
_entity_poly.pdbx_seq_one_letter_code
_entity_poly.pdbx_strand_id
1 'polypeptide(L)'
;MKTKVNIANIVPKKVFWDMDVNKLSVKKDKEVIIPRMLLATNEKTFKKDIASVEEVYTANEIYSVLKNTKERISNQICKMVAARYNKPTFLRYKF
;
A
#
# COMPACT_ATOMS: atom_id res chain seq x y z
N MET A 1 -7.23 8.16 23.05
CA MET A 1 -6.42 9.02 22.15
C MET A 1 -5.79 8.14 21.08
N LYS A 2 -6.12 8.31 19.79
CA LYS A 2 -5.39 7.63 18.73
C LYS A 2 -4.12 8.43 18.48
N THR A 3 -2.98 7.85 18.84
CA THR A 3 -1.63 8.37 18.59
C THR A 3 -1.56 8.83 17.14
N LYS A 4 -1.15 10.08 16.88
CA LYS A 4 -0.87 10.55 15.52
C LYS A 4 0.27 9.70 14.97
N VAL A 5 -0.06 8.67 14.19
CA VAL A 5 0.94 7.84 13.50
C VAL A 5 1.63 8.73 12.48
N ASN A 6 2.93 9.01 12.70
CA ASN A 6 3.76 9.64 11.68
C ASN A 6 4.22 8.55 10.71
N ILE A 7 3.67 8.58 9.50
CA ILE A 7 3.95 7.60 8.45
C ILE A 7 5.43 7.60 8.03
N ALA A 8 6.15 8.70 8.26
CA ALA A 8 7.59 8.81 7.99
C ALA A 8 8.47 7.81 8.75
N ASN A 9 7.97 7.28 9.88
CA ASN A 9 8.69 6.27 10.67
C ASN A 9 8.49 4.84 10.15
N ILE A 10 7.53 4.62 9.26
CA ILE A 10 7.11 3.30 8.78
C ILE A 10 7.53 3.12 7.32
N VAL A 11 7.43 4.18 6.51
CA VAL A 11 7.59 4.04 5.05
C VAL A 11 9.05 4.03 4.59
N PRO A 12 9.39 3.27 3.55
CA PRO A 12 10.70 3.37 2.90
C PRO A 12 10.84 4.72 2.19
N LYS A 13 11.84 5.53 2.57
CA LYS A 13 12.07 6.86 1.96
C LYS A 13 12.19 6.83 0.44
N LYS A 14 12.75 5.74 -0.12
CA LYS A 14 12.96 5.59 -1.57
C LYS A 14 11.67 5.62 -2.39
N VAL A 15 10.54 5.13 -1.86
CA VAL A 15 9.26 5.11 -2.60
C VAL A 15 8.48 6.42 -2.49
N PHE A 16 8.96 7.36 -1.66
CA PHE A 16 8.40 8.70 -1.48
C PHE A 16 9.45 9.80 -1.76
N TRP A 17 10.41 9.54 -2.65
CA TRP A 17 11.54 10.43 -2.93
C TRP A 17 11.14 11.84 -3.39
N ASP A 18 9.94 11.98 -3.95
CA ASP A 18 9.33 13.19 -4.47
C ASP A 18 8.37 13.88 -3.48
N MET A 19 8.16 13.35 -2.26
CA MET A 19 7.18 13.85 -1.30
C MET A 19 7.78 14.11 0.08
N ASP A 20 7.29 15.16 0.75
CA ASP A 20 7.56 15.39 2.17
C ASP A 20 6.68 14.47 3.03
N VAL A 21 7.23 13.31 3.39
CA VAL A 21 6.54 12.25 4.12
C VAL A 21 6.03 12.71 5.48
N ASN A 22 6.67 13.70 6.11
CA ASN A 22 6.24 14.22 7.42
C ASN A 22 4.92 15.00 7.33
N LYS A 23 4.53 15.44 6.14
CA LYS A 23 3.27 16.16 5.89
C LYS A 23 2.13 15.24 5.46
N LEU A 24 2.41 13.96 5.19
CA LEU A 24 1.40 13.00 4.77
C LEU A 24 0.49 12.60 5.94
N SER A 25 -0.81 12.72 5.70
CA SER A 25 -1.85 12.20 6.57
C SER A 25 -2.17 10.77 6.20
N VAL A 26 -1.98 9.85 7.15
CA VAL A 26 -2.37 8.44 6.98
C VAL A 26 -3.82 8.28 6.50
N LYS A 27 -4.73 9.17 6.91
CA LYS A 27 -6.16 9.08 6.55
C LYS A 27 -6.46 9.70 5.18
N LYS A 28 -5.93 10.90 4.89
CA LYS A 28 -6.26 11.65 3.66
C LYS A 28 -5.48 11.12 2.46
N ASP A 29 -4.24 10.72 2.68
CA ASP A 29 -3.29 10.42 1.60
C ASP A 29 -3.13 8.90 1.35
N LYS A 30 -4.04 8.08 1.90
CA LYS A 30 -3.99 6.61 1.78
C LYS A 30 -3.95 6.11 0.33
N GLU A 31 -4.58 6.84 -0.59
CA GLU A 31 -4.64 6.51 -2.01
C GLU A 31 -3.28 6.58 -2.71
N VAL A 32 -2.34 7.34 -2.13
CA VAL A 32 -0.94 7.45 -2.57
C VAL A 32 -0.04 6.57 -1.70
N ILE A 33 -0.25 6.56 -0.38
CA ILE A 33 0.61 5.83 0.57
C ILE A 33 0.57 4.32 0.31
N ILE A 34 -0.63 3.72 0.24
CA ILE A 34 -0.78 2.26 0.14
C ILE A 34 -0.15 1.70 -1.14
N PRO A 35 -0.42 2.23 -2.35
CA PRO A 35 0.21 1.72 -3.56
C PRO A 35 1.72 1.91 -3.56
N ARG A 36 2.23 3.05 -3.08
CA ARG A 36 3.67 3.34 -3.06
C ARG A 36 4.45 2.45 -2.10
N MET A 37 3.86 2.14 -0.94
CA MET A 37 4.43 1.16 -0.01
C MET A 37 4.63 -0.21 -0.64
N LEU A 38 3.71 -0.61 -1.52
CA LEU A 38 3.75 -1.90 -2.20
C LEU A 38 4.42 -1.82 -3.58
N LEU A 39 4.74 -0.64 -4.09
CA LEU A 39 5.30 -0.45 -5.43
C LEU A 39 6.62 -1.23 -5.63
N ALA A 40 7.47 -1.22 -4.60
CA ALA A 40 8.78 -1.86 -4.64
C ALA A 40 8.77 -3.31 -4.10
N THR A 41 7.61 -3.84 -3.70
CA THR A 41 7.52 -5.20 -3.17
C THR A 41 7.72 -6.25 -4.26
N ASN A 42 8.19 -7.43 -3.87
CA ASN A 42 8.22 -8.63 -4.71
C ASN A 42 7.80 -9.87 -3.90
N GLU A 43 7.78 -11.05 -4.51
CA GLU A 43 7.36 -12.29 -3.84
C GLU A 43 8.13 -12.60 -2.55
N LYS A 44 9.43 -12.25 -2.50
CA LYS A 44 10.28 -12.50 -1.34
C LYS A 44 10.00 -11.55 -0.19
N THR A 45 9.68 -10.28 -0.49
CA THR A 45 9.49 -9.24 0.54
C THR A 45 8.03 -8.97 0.89
N PHE A 46 7.08 -9.42 0.06
CA PHE A 46 5.67 -9.09 0.16
C PHE A 46 5.08 -9.32 1.54
N LYS A 47 5.36 -10.46 2.19
CA LYS A 47 4.82 -10.74 3.53
C LYS A 47 5.23 -9.70 4.56
N LYS A 48 6.47 -9.19 4.48
CA LYS A 48 6.99 -8.16 5.38
C LYS A 48 6.44 -6.78 5.02
N ASP A 49 6.45 -6.46 3.73
CA ASP A 49 6.03 -5.15 3.24
C ASP A 49 4.54 -4.94 3.48
N ILE A 50 3.70 -5.94 3.20
CA ILE A 50 2.24 -5.87 3.45
C ILE A 50 1.92 -5.78 4.93
N ALA A 51 2.63 -6.49 5.81
CA ALA A 51 2.43 -6.41 7.25
C ALA A 51 2.65 -4.99 7.78
N SER A 52 3.65 -4.27 7.25
CA SER A 52 3.91 -2.87 7.62
C SER A 52 2.77 -1.93 7.19
N VAL A 53 2.07 -2.25 6.09
CA VAL A 53 0.88 -1.51 5.65
C VAL A 53 -0.35 -1.88 6.51
N GLU A 54 -0.47 -3.15 6.90
CA GLU A 54 -1.53 -3.68 7.77
C GLU A 54 -1.48 -3.06 9.20
N GLU A 55 -0.33 -2.57 9.66
CA GLU A 55 -0.21 -1.81 10.92
C GLU A 55 -1.00 -0.48 10.91
N VAL A 56 -1.22 0.09 9.72
CA VAL A 56 -1.83 1.42 9.56
C VAL A 56 -3.23 1.33 8.93
N TYR A 57 -3.44 0.36 8.04
CA TYR A 57 -4.64 0.26 7.22
C TYR A 57 -5.30 -1.11 7.33
N THR A 58 -6.63 -1.12 7.29
CA THR A 58 -7.36 -2.39 7.28
C THR A 58 -7.23 -3.10 5.93
N ALA A 59 -7.40 -4.42 5.93
CA ALA A 59 -7.43 -5.22 4.69
C ALA A 59 -8.44 -4.70 3.65
N ASN A 60 -9.61 -4.20 4.11
CA ASN A 60 -10.63 -3.62 3.24
C ASN A 60 -10.17 -2.30 2.61
N GLU A 61 -9.49 -1.44 3.37
CA GLU A 61 -8.93 -0.19 2.84
C GLU A 61 -7.82 -0.47 1.84
N ILE A 62 -6.89 -1.37 2.17
CA ILE A 62 -5.78 -1.74 1.28
C ILE A 62 -6.34 -2.30 -0.03
N TYR A 63 -7.24 -3.29 0.06
CA TYR A 63 -7.84 -3.90 -1.11
C TYR A 63 -8.61 -2.89 -1.97
N SER A 64 -9.44 -2.04 -1.34
CA SER A 64 -10.23 -1.04 -2.07
C SER A 64 -9.36 0.03 -2.74
N VAL A 65 -8.33 0.52 -2.04
CA VAL A 65 -7.39 1.50 -2.58
C VAL A 65 -6.63 0.90 -3.76
N LEU A 66 -6.03 -0.28 -3.61
CA LEU A 66 -5.28 -0.89 -4.70
C LEU A 66 -6.15 -1.23 -5.91
N LYS A 67 -7.42 -1.57 -5.71
CA LYS A 67 -8.35 -1.81 -6.82
C LYS A 67 -8.63 -0.55 -7.63
N ASN A 68 -8.69 0.61 -6.97
CA ASN A 68 -9.12 1.88 -7.58
C ASN A 68 -7.99 2.88 -7.83
N THR A 69 -6.77 2.61 -7.35
CA THR A 69 -5.67 3.58 -7.41
C THR A 69 -5.24 3.94 -8.83
N LYS A 70 -4.85 5.18 -9.05
CA LYS A 70 -4.21 5.63 -10.30
C LYS A 70 -2.70 5.43 -10.28
N GLU A 71 -2.12 5.12 -9.13
CA GLU A 71 -0.70 4.81 -8.99
C GLU A 71 -0.35 3.52 -9.75
N ARG A 72 0.91 3.45 -10.20
CA ARG A 72 1.41 2.27 -10.88
C ARG A 72 1.55 1.12 -9.88
N ILE A 73 0.92 -0.02 -10.15
CA ILE A 73 1.11 -1.22 -9.35
C ILE A 73 0.94 -2.46 -10.21
N SER A 74 1.82 -3.45 -10.05
CA SER A 74 1.80 -4.63 -10.91
C SER A 74 0.57 -5.51 -10.64
N ASN A 75 0.10 -6.18 -11.69
CA ASN A 75 -0.97 -7.18 -11.57
C ASN A 75 -0.58 -8.33 -10.63
N GLN A 76 0.70 -8.67 -10.52
CA GLN A 76 1.20 -9.68 -9.60
C GLN A 76 0.96 -9.27 -8.16
N ILE A 77 1.27 -8.03 -7.78
CA ILE A 77 0.99 -7.52 -6.43
C ILE A 77 -0.51 -7.54 -6.15
N CYS A 78 -1.34 -7.16 -7.11
CA CYS A 78 -2.80 -7.20 -6.96
C CYS A 78 -3.31 -8.63 -6.67
N LYS A 79 -2.77 -9.64 -7.36
CA LYS A 79 -3.06 -11.06 -7.10
C LYS A 79 -2.61 -11.48 -5.70
N MET A 80 -1.41 -11.10 -5.28
CA MET A 80 -0.87 -11.42 -3.97
C MET A 80 -1.70 -10.81 -2.84
N VAL A 81 -2.16 -9.58 -3.00
CA VAL A 81 -3.04 -8.90 -2.04
C VAL A 81 -4.42 -9.57 -1.98
N ALA A 82 -5.01 -9.90 -3.14
CA ALA A 82 -6.27 -10.63 -3.19
C ALA A 82 -6.17 -11.98 -2.46
N ALA A 83 -5.10 -12.73 -2.70
CA ALA A 83 -4.81 -14.00 -2.01
C ALA A 83 -4.60 -13.81 -0.51
N ARG A 84 -3.80 -12.80 -0.10
CA ARG A 84 -3.54 -12.47 1.33
C ARG A 84 -4.82 -12.25 2.12
N TYR A 85 -5.83 -11.63 1.50
CA TYR A 85 -7.10 -11.29 2.15
C TYR A 85 -8.26 -12.23 1.80
N ASN A 86 -8.00 -13.33 1.10
CA ASN A 86 -9.04 -14.25 0.60
C ASN A 86 -10.18 -13.51 -0.12
N LYS A 87 -9.82 -12.57 -1.01
CA LYS A 87 -10.74 -11.75 -1.80
C LYS A 87 -10.63 -12.08 -3.29
N PRO A 88 -11.63 -11.74 -4.12
CA PRO A 88 -11.55 -11.92 -5.56
C PRO A 88 -10.31 -11.26 -6.16
N THR A 89 -9.67 -11.95 -7.10
CA THR A 89 -8.53 -11.37 -7.83
C THR A 89 -8.98 -10.16 -8.64
N PHE A 90 -8.15 -9.12 -8.65
CA PHE A 90 -8.31 -7.95 -9.50
C PHE A 90 -7.00 -7.64 -10.22
N LEU A 91 -7.11 -6.99 -11.38
CA LEU A 91 -5.99 -6.58 -12.21
C LEU A 91 -6.11 -5.09 -12.51
N ARG A 92 -4.98 -4.41 -12.64
CA ARG A 92 -4.91 -2.99 -13.03
C ARG A 92 -4.76 -2.81 -14.53
N TYR A 93 -4.09 -3.75 -15.18
CA TYR A 93 -3.82 -3.73 -16.61
C TYR A 93 -4.39 -4.97 -17.28
N LYS A 94 -5.03 -4.80 -18.43
CA LYS A 94 -5.41 -5.89 -19.34
C LYS A 94 -4.30 -5.96 -20.40
N PHE A 95 -3.66 -7.10 -20.52
CA PHE A 95 -2.70 -7.40 -21.57
C PHE A 95 -3.37 -8.33 -22.57
#